data_AF-A0A0A2T928-F1
#
_entry.id   AF-A0A0A2T928-F1
#
_cell.length_a   1.000
_cell.length_b   1.000
_cell.length_c   1.000
_cell.angle_alpha   90.00
_cell.angle_beta   90.00
_cell.angle_gamma   90.00
#
_symmetry.space_group_name_H-M   'P 1'
#
loop_
_entity.id
_entity.type
_entity.pdbx_description
1 polymer ?
#
loop_
_entity_poly.entity_id
_entity_poly.type
_entity_poly.pdbx_seq_one_letter_code
_entity_poly.pdbx_strand_id
1 'polypeptide(L)'
;MSFEEQIDTYAEMFNQKKDYIQCHHISRDMLLEGSHRDVAKCLATLSAVMEQAEKEKWTGYEKLFTKLMQQLDQVEEFPFNRSRLIRQMHTFDEHVKQGRDLPAVILYKT
;
A
#
# COMPACT_ATOMS: atom_id res chain seq x y z
N MET A 1 9.75 18.12 -0.91
CA MET A 1 9.83 17.13 0.18
C MET A 1 10.90 16.14 -0.24
N SER A 2 11.79 15.72 0.65
CA SER A 2 12.73 14.66 0.32
C SER A 2 11.97 13.33 0.16
N PHE A 3 12.60 12.34 -0.49
CA PHE A 3 12.03 11.00 -0.59
C PHE A 3 11.73 10.41 0.79
N GLU A 4 12.65 10.56 1.75
CA GLU A 4 12.46 10.06 3.12
C GLU A 4 11.29 10.74 3.83
N GLU A 5 11.14 12.06 3.69
CA GLU A 5 9.99 12.79 4.23
C GLU A 5 8.66 12.33 3.60
N GLN A 6 8.65 12.01 2.30
CA GLN A 6 7.47 11.46 1.62
C GLN A 6 7.12 10.06 2.16
N ILE A 7 8.10 9.20 2.37
CA ILE A 7 7.90 7.86 2.96
C ILE A 7 7.35 7.96 4.39
N ASP A 8 7.84 8.90 5.18
CA ASP A 8 7.43 9.09 6.57
C ASP A 8 5.99 9.60 6.66
N THR A 9 5.69 10.59 5.82
CA THR A 9 4.34 11.13 5.68
C THR A 9 3.38 10.04 5.19
N TYR A 10 3.79 9.23 4.21
CA TYR A 10 2.98 8.11 3.71
C TYR A 10 2.68 7.12 4.84
N ALA A 11 3.70 6.71 5.61
CA ALA A 11 3.53 5.77 6.72
C ALA A 11 2.62 6.33 7.83
N GLU A 12 2.73 7.62 8.16
CA GLU A 12 1.85 8.29 9.12
C GLU A 12 0.39 8.28 8.63
N MET A 13 0.15 8.71 7.38
CA MET A 13 -1.19 8.72 6.80
C MET A 13 -1.79 7.32 6.75
N PHE A 14 -0.98 6.31 6.39
CA PHE A 14 -1.41 4.93 6.26
C PHE A 14 -1.71 4.29 7.63
N ASN A 15 -0.75 4.33 8.55
CA ASN A 15 -0.83 3.59 9.81
C ASN A 15 -1.76 4.24 10.83
N GLN A 16 -1.73 5.58 10.92
CA GLN A 16 -2.41 6.31 12.00
C GLN A 16 -3.75 6.87 11.54
N LYS A 17 -3.75 7.59 10.42
CA LYS A 17 -4.95 8.29 9.93
C LYS A 17 -5.84 7.40 9.08
N LYS A 18 -5.29 6.30 8.55
CA LYS A 18 -5.93 5.43 7.54
C LYS A 18 -6.44 6.24 6.35
N ASP A 19 -5.74 7.32 6.00
CA ASP A 19 -6.12 8.20 4.89
C ASP A 19 -5.44 7.70 3.61
N TYR A 20 -6.07 6.70 2.99
CA TYR A 20 -5.54 6.06 1.78
C TYR A 20 -5.62 6.96 0.55
N ILE A 21 -6.50 7.98 0.56
CA ILE A 21 -6.59 8.99 -0.50
C ILE A 21 -5.35 9.89 -0.43
N GLN A 22 -4.99 10.36 0.77
CA GLN A 22 -3.78 11.14 0.95
C GLN A 22 -2.51 10.32 0.65
N CYS A 23 -2.49 9.04 1.01
CA CYS A 23 -1.43 8.11 0.59
C CYS A 23 -1.28 8.04 -0.94
N HIS A 24 -2.41 8.01 -1.66
CA HIS A 24 -2.41 8.01 -3.12
C HIS A 24 -1.85 9.32 -3.70
N HIS A 25 -2.22 10.48 -3.12
CA HIS A 25 -1.66 11.78 -3.52
C HIS A 25 -0.15 11.83 -3.33
N ILE A 26 0.37 11.40 -2.17
CA ILE A 26 1.82 11.35 -1.91
C ILE A 26 2.51 10.48 -2.97
N SER A 27 1.97 9.28 -3.23
CA SER A 27 2.53 8.36 -4.22
C SER A 27 2.49 8.93 -5.66
N ARG A 28 1.43 9.67 -6.00
CA ARG A 28 1.31 10.36 -7.28
C ARG A 28 2.36 11.46 -7.42
N ASP A 29 2.58 12.24 -6.37
CA ASP A 29 3.54 13.33 -6.39
C ASP A 29 4.98 12.77 -6.55
N MET A 30 5.30 11.68 -5.84
CA MET A 30 6.54 10.90 -6.06
C MET A 30 6.68 10.44 -7.53
N LEU A 31 5.60 9.97 -8.16
CA LEU A 31 5.63 9.56 -9.58
C LEU A 31 5.92 10.72 -10.54
N LEU A 32 5.43 11.92 -10.23
CA LEU A 32 5.62 13.12 -11.04
C LEU A 32 7.06 13.66 -10.91
N GLU A 33 7.68 13.51 -9.73
CA GLU A 33 9.08 13.89 -9.49
C GLU A 33 10.07 12.96 -10.23
N GLY A 34 9.67 11.72 -10.53
CA GLY A 34 10.37 10.85 -11.48
C GLY A 34 11.49 9.99 -10.89
N SER A 35 11.86 10.17 -9.62
CA SER A 35 12.70 9.27 -8.83
C SER A 35 11.86 8.18 -8.14
N HIS A 36 12.45 7.02 -7.85
CA HIS A 36 11.80 5.89 -7.14
C HIS A 36 10.42 5.50 -7.68
N ARG A 37 10.25 5.50 -9.01
CA ARG A 37 8.94 5.33 -9.67
C ARG A 37 8.31 3.97 -9.43
N ASP A 38 9.11 2.94 -9.29
CA ASP A 38 8.71 1.59 -8.94
C ASP A 38 8.12 1.54 -7.51
N VAL A 39 8.82 2.13 -6.54
CA VAL A 39 8.33 2.32 -5.16
C VAL A 39 7.02 3.10 -5.18
N ALA A 40 6.99 4.25 -5.85
CA ALA A 40 5.80 5.10 -5.91
C ALA A 40 4.60 4.40 -6.58
N LYS A 41 4.81 3.58 -7.62
CA LYS A 41 3.76 2.74 -8.21
C LYS A 41 3.24 1.68 -7.24
N CYS A 42 4.15 1.06 -6.48
CA CYS A 42 3.82 0.05 -5.49
C CYS A 42 2.97 0.67 -4.36
N LEU A 43 3.41 1.81 -3.81
CA LEU A 43 2.70 2.55 -2.77
C LEU A 43 1.33 3.08 -3.25
N ALA A 44 1.23 3.57 -4.48
CA ALA A 44 -0.04 4.00 -5.06
C ALA A 44 -1.02 2.84 -5.19
N THR A 45 -0.52 1.65 -5.53
CA THR A 45 -1.36 0.43 -5.64
C THR A 45 -1.76 -0.07 -4.26
N LEU A 46 -0.85 -0.04 -3.29
CA LEU A 46 -1.13 -0.41 -1.90
C LEU A 46 -2.25 0.44 -1.30
N SER A 47 -2.17 1.77 -1.42
CA SER A 47 -3.23 2.64 -0.89
C SER A 47 -4.55 2.43 -1.62
N ALA A 48 -4.52 2.22 -2.93
CA ALA A 48 -5.72 1.91 -3.70
C ALA A 48 -6.36 0.57 -3.29
N VAL A 49 -5.57 -0.47 -2.97
CA VAL A 49 -6.09 -1.74 -2.43
C VAL A 49 -6.87 -1.49 -1.15
N MET A 50 -6.26 -0.76 -0.21
CA MET A 50 -6.90 -0.47 1.08
C MET A 50 -8.15 0.39 0.93
N GLU A 51 -8.12 1.39 0.05
CA GLU A 51 -9.28 2.23 -0.26
C GLU A 51 -10.44 1.41 -0.88
N GLN A 52 -10.15 0.49 -1.79
CA GLN A 52 -11.20 -0.39 -2.34
C GLN A 52 -11.78 -1.29 -1.25
N ALA A 53 -10.95 -1.81 -0.34
CA ALA A 53 -11.42 -2.65 0.76
C ALA A 53 -12.31 -1.86 1.73
N GLU A 54 -11.93 -0.63 2.09
CA GLU A 54 -12.73 0.26 2.95
C GLU A 54 -14.09 0.61 2.33
N LYS A 55 -14.14 0.72 1.00
CA LYS A 55 -15.37 0.98 0.24
C LYS A 55 -16.14 -0.29 -0.13
N GLU A 56 -15.69 -1.46 0.33
CA GLU A 56 -16.25 -2.77 0.02
C GLU A 56 -16.37 -3.07 -1.49
N LYS A 57 -15.45 -2.52 -2.30
CA LYS A 57 -15.41 -2.68 -3.76
C LYS A 57 -14.56 -3.87 -4.17
N TRP A 58 -15.08 -5.07 -3.91
CA TRP A 58 -14.32 -6.32 -3.99
C TRP A 58 -13.76 -6.65 -5.38
N THR A 59 -14.49 -6.35 -6.46
CA THR A 59 -14.00 -6.57 -7.83
C THR A 59 -12.78 -5.69 -8.17
N GLY A 60 -12.76 -4.46 -7.65
CA GLY A 60 -11.62 -3.55 -7.80
C GLY A 60 -10.45 -3.98 -6.92
N TYR A 61 -10.75 -4.36 -5.68
CA TYR A 61 -9.80 -4.88 -4.71
C TYR A 61 -9.01 -6.07 -5.25
N GLU A 62 -9.67 -7.12 -5.77
CA GLU A 62 -9.00 -8.36 -6.21
C GLU A 62 -7.96 -8.11 -7.31
N LYS A 63 -8.32 -7.25 -8.28
CA LYS A 63 -7.42 -6.85 -9.37
C LYS A 63 -6.20 -6.09 -8.83
N LEU A 64 -6.42 -5.17 -7.92
CA LEU A 64 -5.36 -4.36 -7.33
C LEU A 64 -4.47 -5.18 -6.38
N PHE A 65 -5.04 -6.13 -5.64
CA PHE A 65 -4.30 -7.03 -4.76
C PHE A 65 -3.30 -7.87 -5.56
N THR A 66 -3.77 -8.50 -6.65
CA THR A 66 -2.91 -9.28 -7.56
C THR A 66 -1.76 -8.42 -8.10
N LYS A 67 -2.07 -7.20 -8.53
CA LYS A 67 -1.07 -6.24 -9.02
C LYS A 67 -0.08 -5.81 -7.93
N LEU A 68 -0.56 -5.58 -6.71
CA LEU A 68 0.28 -5.22 -5.56
C LEU A 68 1.28 -6.33 -5.26
N MET A 69 0.85 -7.59 -5.23
CA MET A 69 1.75 -8.72 -4.97
C MET A 69 2.84 -8.83 -6.03
N GLN A 70 2.50 -8.66 -7.31
CA GLN A 70 3.49 -8.62 -8.40
C GLN A 70 4.47 -7.45 -8.25
N GLN A 71 4.00 -6.28 -7.87
CA GLN A 71 4.86 -5.11 -7.67
C GLN A 71 5.78 -5.27 -6.46
N LEU A 72 5.29 -5.84 -5.35
CA LEU A 72 6.10 -6.10 -4.17
C LEU A 72 7.24 -7.09 -4.47
N ASP A 73 7.00 -8.09 -5.32
CA ASP A 73 8.02 -9.04 -5.76
C ASP A 73 9.12 -8.35 -6.60
N GLN A 74 8.73 -7.40 -7.45
CA GLN A 74 9.61 -6.76 -8.43
C GLN A 74 10.36 -5.52 -7.91
N VAL A 75 9.84 -4.83 -6.88
CA VAL A 75 10.47 -3.62 -6.34
C VAL A 75 11.74 -3.97 -5.57
N GLU A 76 12.86 -3.33 -5.91
CA GLU A 76 14.18 -3.64 -5.32
C GLU A 76 14.39 -2.88 -4.00
N GLU A 77 14.12 -1.57 -3.99
CA GLU A 77 14.42 -0.67 -2.86
C GLU A 77 13.16 -0.26 -2.10
N PHE A 78 12.30 -1.22 -1.76
CA PHE A 78 11.07 -0.91 -1.03
C PHE A 78 11.38 -0.40 0.39
N PRO A 79 10.88 0.77 0.80
CA PRO A 79 11.29 1.45 2.04
C PRO A 79 10.68 0.85 3.31
N PHE A 80 9.87 -0.19 3.16
CA PHE A 80 9.19 -0.87 4.25
C PHE A 80 9.57 -2.35 4.27
N ASN A 81 9.37 -3.00 5.42
CA ASN A 81 9.58 -4.42 5.59
C ASN A 81 8.61 -5.22 4.69
N ARG A 82 9.11 -5.55 3.49
CA ARG A 82 8.34 -6.19 2.42
C ARG A 82 7.77 -7.53 2.83
N SER A 83 8.57 -8.41 3.44
CA SER A 83 8.11 -9.75 3.83
C SER A 83 6.98 -9.69 4.86
N ARG A 84 7.07 -8.75 5.81
CA ARG A 84 6.01 -8.50 6.77
C ARG A 84 4.76 -7.90 6.13
N LEU A 85 4.91 -6.96 5.19
CA LEU A 85 3.77 -6.41 4.46
C LEU A 85 3.06 -7.50 3.65
N ILE A 86 3.79 -8.32 2.90
CA ILE A 86 3.22 -9.44 2.12
C ILE A 86 2.42 -10.37 3.03
N ARG A 87 2.98 -10.76 4.19
CA ARG A 87 2.27 -11.61 5.15
C ARG A 87 0.98 -10.97 5.66
N GLN A 88 1.02 -9.68 6.03
CA GLN A 88 -0.17 -8.95 6.48
C GLN A 88 -1.23 -8.88 5.38
N MET A 89 -0.83 -8.60 4.13
CA MET A 89 -1.75 -8.52 2.99
C MET A 89 -2.39 -9.88 2.68
N HIS A 90 -1.67 -10.99 2.79
CA HIS A 90 -2.27 -12.32 2.64
C HIS A 90 -3.30 -12.62 3.72
N THR A 91 -2.98 -12.36 5.00
CA THR A 91 -3.96 -12.53 6.08
C THR A 91 -5.17 -11.63 5.91
N PHE A 92 -4.96 -10.38 5.45
CA PHE A 92 -6.04 -9.47 5.11
C PHE A 92 -6.95 -10.04 4.00
N ASP A 93 -6.36 -10.55 2.93
CA ASP A 93 -7.08 -11.13 1.79
C ASP A 93 -7.88 -12.40 2.17
N GLU A 94 -7.33 -13.24 3.05
CA GLU A 94 -8.05 -14.39 3.61
C GLU A 94 -9.30 -13.94 4.38
N HIS A 95 -9.21 -12.85 5.15
CA HIS A 95 -10.34 -12.31 5.90
C HIS A 95 -11.40 -11.71 4.97
N VAL A 96 -11.00 -10.98 3.91
CA VAL A 96 -11.90 -10.50 2.86
C VAL A 96 -12.69 -11.66 2.26
N LYS A 97 -11.99 -12.73 1.85
CA LYS A 97 -12.61 -13.92 1.22
C LYS A 97 -13.55 -14.68 2.16
N GLN A 98 -13.28 -14.65 3.46
CA GLN A 98 -14.09 -15.33 4.48
C GLN A 98 -15.21 -14.45 5.05
N GLY A 99 -15.31 -13.18 4.63
CA GLY A 99 -16.27 -12.22 5.18
C GLY A 99 -16.08 -11.96 6.68
N ARG A 100 -14.82 -12.00 7.15
CA ARG A 100 -14.44 -11.76 8.55
C ARG A 100 -14.02 -10.31 8.76
N ASP A 101 -13.94 -9.91 10.03
CA ASP A 101 -13.37 -8.62 10.41
C ASP A 101 -11.96 -8.45 9.83
N LEU A 102 -11.74 -7.32 9.16
CA LEU A 102 -10.49 -7.06 8.45
C LEU A 102 -9.37 -6.69 9.43
N PRO A 103 -8.21 -7.38 9.39
CA PRO A 103 -7.10 -7.06 10.27
C PRO A 103 -6.47 -5.71 9.87
N ALA A 104 -5.84 -5.03 10.82
CA ALA A 104 -5.05 -3.85 10.49
C ALA A 104 -3.79 -4.25 9.72
N VAL A 105 -3.47 -3.49 8.66
CA VAL A 105 -2.18 -3.55 7.98
C VAL A 105 -1.33 -2.39 8.48
N ILE A 106 -0.11 -2.66 8.91
CA ILE A 106 0.82 -1.65 9.43
C ILE A 106 2.14 -1.72 8.65
N LEU A 107 2.61 -0.56 8.22
CA LEU A 107 3.90 -0.37 7.57
C LEU A 107 5.00 -0.19 8.61
N TYR A 108 6.05 -0.98 8.49
CA TYR A 108 7.24 -0.90 9.31
C TYR A 108 8.40 -0.56 8.39
N LYS A 109 9.17 0.49 8.70
CA LYS A 109 10.41 0.76 7.97
C LYS A 109 11.39 -0.42 8.12
N THR A 110 12.21 -0.64 7.09
CA THR A 110 13.35 -1.57 7.12
C THR A 110 14.46 -1.08 8.03
#